data_AF-A0A268JD89-F1
#
_entry.id   AF-A0A268JD89-F1
#
_cell.length_a   1.000
_cell.length_b   1.000
_cell.length_c   1.000
_cell.angle_alpha   90.00
_cell.angle_beta   90.00
_cell.angle_gamma   90.00
#
_symmetry.space_group_name_H-M   'P 1'
#
loop_
_entity.id
_entity.type
_entity.pdbx_description
1 polymer ?
#
loop_
_entity_poly.entity_id
_entity_poly.type
_entity_poly.pdbx_seq_one_letter_code
_entity_poly.pdbx_strand_id
1 'polypeptide(L)'
;VVKSNEFRATFVEGNGERPPEDVGGEGGYEEYLRIMADVNHPEHEDMKEWSDNQKERNRSKERINHRLKQVIKGYHYSHFL
;
A
#
# COMPACT_ATOMS: atom_id res chain seq x y z
N VAL A 1 -12.18 -21.09 13.28
CA VAL A 1 -12.02 -19.61 13.19
C VAL A 1 -12.50 -19.02 14.51
N VAL A 2 -11.59 -18.44 15.31
CA VAL A 2 -11.98 -17.76 16.55
C VAL A 2 -12.65 -16.45 16.15
N LYS A 3 -13.94 -16.30 16.45
CA LYS A 3 -14.63 -15.02 16.27
C LYS A 3 -14.31 -14.13 17.47
N SER A 4 -13.65 -13.00 17.18
CA SER A 4 -13.33 -11.97 18.17
C SER A 4 -14.44 -10.91 18.15
N ASN A 5 -14.89 -10.48 19.34
CA ASN A 5 -15.77 -9.31 19.50
C ASN A 5 -14.96 -8.00 19.56
N GLU A 6 -13.63 -8.04 19.52
CA GLU A 6 -12.78 -6.85 19.42
C GLU A 6 -12.56 -6.47 17.95
N PHE A 7 -12.93 -5.24 17.60
CA PHE A 7 -12.58 -4.61 16.33
C PHE A 7 -11.11 -4.16 16.39
N ARG A 8 -10.19 -5.05 15.98
CA ARG A 8 -8.73 -4.83 16.03
C ARG A 8 -8.09 -5.33 14.74
N ALA A 9 -7.15 -4.55 14.21
CA ALA A 9 -6.24 -4.98 13.15
C ALA A 9 -4.81 -5.05 13.67
N THR A 10 -4.02 -5.98 13.12
CA THR A 10 -2.59 -6.11 13.42
C THR A 10 -1.88 -6.53 12.14
N PHE A 11 -0.85 -5.77 11.75
CA PHE A 11 0.06 -6.12 10.68
C PHE A 11 1.02 -7.21 11.18
N VAL A 12 0.91 -8.40 10.57
CA VAL A 12 1.67 -9.60 10.94
C VAL A 12 2.98 -9.65 10.17
N GLU A 13 2.90 -9.56 8.85
CA GLU A 13 4.01 -9.61 7.90
C GLU A 13 3.57 -9.03 6.54
N GLY A 14 4.54 -8.82 5.64
CA GLY A 14 4.30 -8.40 4.26
C GLY A 14 5.45 -8.88 3.37
N ASN A 15 5.17 -9.03 2.08
CA ASN A 15 6.15 -9.44 1.08
C ASN A 15 6.16 -8.43 -0.08
N GLY A 16 7.36 -7.99 -0.46
CA GLY A 16 7.54 -6.98 -1.50
C GLY A 16 7.02 -5.59 -1.11
N GLU A 17 7.07 -4.68 -2.08
CA GLU A 17 6.50 -3.34 -1.99
C GLU A 17 5.13 -3.32 -2.69
N ARG A 18 4.24 -2.41 -2.27
CA ARG A 18 3.02 -2.16 -3.04
C ARG A 18 3.36 -1.50 -4.39
N PRO A 19 2.49 -1.60 -5.40
CA PRO A 19 2.59 -0.78 -6.61
C PRO A 19 2.73 0.73 -6.29
N PRO A 20 3.34 1.52 -7.19
CA PRO A 20 3.32 2.98 -7.10
C PRO A 20 1.89 3.52 -6.88
N GLU A 21 1.77 4.59 -6.10
CA GLU A 21 0.48 5.27 -5.90
C GLU A 21 -0.02 5.83 -7.25
N ASP A 22 -1.33 5.80 -7.47
CA ASP A 22 -1.96 6.30 -8.70
C ASP A 22 -1.46 5.69 -10.02
N VAL A 23 -0.93 4.47 -10.00
CA VAL A 23 -0.43 3.76 -11.19
C VAL A 23 -1.49 3.42 -12.24
N GLY A 24 -2.77 3.68 -11.99
CA GLY A 24 -3.85 3.40 -12.95
C GLY A 24 -4.47 2.00 -12.81
N GLY A 25 -4.45 1.43 -11.61
CA GLY A 25 -5.04 0.11 -11.34
C GLY A 25 -4.23 -1.03 -11.92
N GLU A 26 -4.89 -2.15 -12.23
CA GLU A 26 -4.24 -3.36 -12.75
C GLU A 26 -3.52 -3.11 -14.09
N GLY A 27 -4.23 -2.58 -15.09
CA GLY A 27 -3.65 -2.35 -16.42
C GLY A 27 -2.48 -1.36 -16.41
N GLY A 28 -2.56 -0.30 -15.61
CA GLY A 28 -1.45 0.64 -15.46
C GLY A 28 -0.26 0.03 -14.72
N TYR A 29 -0.48 -0.89 -13.78
CA TYR A 29 0.60 -1.63 -13.14
C TYR A 29 1.30 -2.60 -14.10
N GLU A 30 0.55 -3.29 -14.98
CA GLU A 30 1.15 -4.13 -16.02
C GLU A 30 2.01 -3.32 -17.00
N GLU A 31 1.55 -2.14 -17.38
CA GLU A 31 2.31 -1.21 -18.23
C GLU A 31 3.58 -0.71 -17.54
N TYR A 32 3.48 -0.29 -16.28
CA TYR A 32 4.62 0.07 -15.45
C TYR A 32 5.67 -1.07 -15.41
N LEU A 33 5.25 -2.31 -15.14
CA LEU A 33 6.15 -3.46 -15.12
C LEU A 33 6.83 -3.69 -16.48
N ARG A 34 6.08 -3.57 -17.58
CA ARG A 34 6.61 -3.73 -18.94
C ARG A 34 7.65 -2.68 -19.26
N ILE A 35 7.39 -1.41 -18.96
CA ILE A 35 8.30 -0.29 -19.23
C ILE A 35 9.56 -0.41 -18.35
N MET A 36 9.39 -0.66 -17.04
CA MET A 36 10.51 -0.76 -16.09
C MET A 36 11.39 -2.01 -16.29
N ALA A 37 10.91 -3.03 -17.02
CA ALA A 37 11.69 -4.22 -17.34
C ALA A 37 12.67 -4.00 -18.52
N ASP A 38 12.44 -2.99 -19.37
CA ASP A 38 13.28 -2.66 -20.51
C ASP A 38 13.95 -1.29 -20.32
N VAL A 39 15.23 -1.32 -19.93
CA VAL A 39 16.05 -0.11 -19.73
C VAL A 39 16.25 0.71 -21.02
N ASN A 40 15.97 0.15 -22.19
CA ASN A 40 16.04 0.85 -23.47
C ASN A 40 14.66 1.34 -23.94
N HIS A 41 13.59 1.09 -23.18
CA HIS A 41 12.27 1.61 -23.51
C HIS A 41 12.32 3.14 -23.52
N PRO A 42 11.75 3.82 -24.53
CA PRO A 42 11.82 5.28 -24.64
C PRO A 42 11.24 6.01 -23.43
N GLU A 43 10.28 5.41 -22.74
CA GLU A 43 9.63 5.95 -21.54
C GLU A 43 10.24 5.44 -20.22
N HIS A 44 11.34 4.67 -20.24
CA HIS A 44 11.91 4.07 -19.03
C HIS A 44 12.31 5.12 -17.99
N GLU A 45 13.04 6.16 -18.40
CA GLU A 45 13.52 7.19 -17.47
C GLU A 45 12.37 8.03 -16.90
N ASP A 46 11.40 8.41 -17.73
CA ASP A 46 10.22 9.16 -17.30
C ASP A 46 9.36 8.35 -16.32
N MET A 47 9.12 7.07 -16.62
CA MET A 47 8.40 6.15 -15.74
C MET A 47 9.13 5.92 -14.42
N LYS A 48 10.46 5.84 -14.46
CA LYS A 48 11.30 5.71 -13.27
C LYS A 48 11.21 6.97 -12.39
N GLU A 49 11.35 8.17 -12.97
CA GLU A 49 11.26 9.43 -12.22
C GLU A 49 9.86 9.59 -11.60
N TRP A 50 8.81 9.32 -12.37
CA TRP A 50 7.45 9.34 -11.85
C TRP A 50 7.27 8.35 -10.71
N SER A 51 7.66 7.08 -10.90
CA SER A 51 7.45 6.03 -9.91
C SER A 51 8.26 6.27 -8.64
N ASP A 52 9.47 6.84 -8.73
CA ASP A 52 10.31 7.25 -7.59
C ASP A 52 9.56 8.22 -6.65
N ASN A 53 8.70 9.09 -7.18
CA ASN A 53 7.88 10.01 -6.41
C ASN A 53 6.62 9.36 -5.81
N GLN A 54 6.21 8.18 -6.28
CA GLN A 54 5.00 7.46 -5.86
C GLN A 54 5.28 6.21 -5.01
N LYS A 55 6.55 5.98 -4.65
CA LYS A 55 6.99 4.81 -3.89
C LYS A 55 6.33 4.69 -2.52
N GLU A 56 6.20 3.45 -2.06
CA GLU A 56 5.80 3.19 -0.68
C GLU A 56 6.78 3.82 0.30
N ARG A 57 6.25 4.34 1.41
CA ARG A 57 7.07 4.82 2.51
C ARG A 57 7.45 3.62 3.35
N ASN A 58 8.73 3.26 3.38
CA ASN A 58 9.19 2.19 4.28
C ASN A 58 8.83 2.54 5.75
N ARG A 59 8.09 1.65 6.41
CA ARG A 59 7.65 1.80 7.81
C ARG A 59 7.92 0.49 8.54
N SER A 60 8.44 0.61 9.76
CA SER A 60 8.59 -0.55 10.64
C SER A 60 7.21 -1.13 11.02
N LYS A 61 7.19 -2.43 11.34
CA LYS A 61 5.99 -3.15 11.82
C LYS A 61 5.35 -2.46 13.03
N GLU A 62 6.17 -1.91 13.93
CA GLU A 62 5.72 -1.19 15.13
C GLU A 62 4.96 0.07 14.74
N ARG A 63 5.47 0.82 13.76
CA ARG A 63 4.86 2.07 13.29
C ARG A 63 3.55 1.81 12.53
N ILE A 64 3.49 0.75 11.73
CA ILE A 64 2.25 0.30 11.07
C ILE A 64 1.20 -0.06 12.12
N ASN A 65 1.56 -0.91 13.09
CA ASN A 65 0.65 -1.35 14.15
C ASN A 65 0.22 -0.20 15.08
N HIS A 66 1.10 0.76 15.35
CA HIS A 66 0.74 1.97 16.08
C HIS A 66 -0.34 2.76 15.33
N ARG A 67 -0.16 2.98 14.01
CA ARG A 67 -1.12 3.72 13.19
C ARG A 67 -2.46 2.99 13.07
N LEU A 68 -2.47 1.66 12.90
CA LEU A 68 -3.69 0.85 12.90
C LEU A 68 -4.50 1.05 14.18
N LYS A 69 -3.85 1.05 15.35
CA LYS A 69 -4.53 1.32 16.63
C LYS A 69 -5.15 2.72 16.67
N GLN A 70 -4.47 3.75 16.15
CA GLN A 70 -4.98 5.12 16.17
C GLN A 70 -6.17 5.31 15.23
N VAL A 71 -6.08 4.79 14.00
CA VAL A 71 -7.17 4.90 13.02
C VAL A 71 -8.41 4.17 13.52
N ILE A 72 -8.25 2.95 14.05
CA ILE A 72 -9.37 2.14 14.54
C ILE A 72 -10.05 2.76 15.77
N LYS A 73 -9.30 3.39 16.68
CA LYS A 73 -9.87 4.08 17.84
C LYS A 73 -10.80 5.25 17.47
N GLY A 74 -10.59 5.89 16.32
CA GLY A 74 -11.43 7.00 15.86
C GLY A 74 -12.78 6.58 15.26
N TYR A 75 -12.94 5.31 14.90
CA TYR A 75 -14.21 4.77 14.40
C TYR A 75 -15.03 4.21 15.56
N HIS A 76 -15.72 5.08 16.29
CA HIS A 76 -16.85 4.65 17.11
C HIS A 76 -18.01 4.28 16.17
N TYR A 77 -18.32 3.00 16.05
CA TYR A 77 -19.62 2.59 15.52
C TYR A 77 -20.69 3.03 16.51
N SER A 78 -21.41 4.12 16.21
CA SER A 78 -22.69 4.37 16.84
C SER A 78 -23.63 3.26 16.40
N HIS A 79 -23.89 2.31 17.31
CA HIS A 79 -25.13 1.54 17.21
C HIS A 79 -26.27 2.55 17.38
N PHE A 80 -26.75 3.10 16.26
CA PHE A 80 -28.09 3.67 16.25
C PHE A 80 -29.05 2.48 16.45
N LEU A 81 -29.53 2.35 17.68
CA LEU A 81 -30.82 1.75 18.00
C LEU A 81 -31.69 2.87 18.55
#